data_AF-A0A2T2P4W2-F1
#
_entry.id   AF-A0A2T2P4W2-F1
#
_cell.length_a   1.000
_cell.length_b   1.000
_cell.length_c   1.000
_cell.angle_alpha   90.00
_cell.angle_beta   90.00
_cell.angle_gamma   90.00
#
_symmetry.space_group_name_H-M   'P 1'
#
loop_
_entity.id
_entity.type
_entity.pdbx_description
1 polymer ?
#
loop_
_entity_poly.entity_id
_entity_poly.type
_entity_poly.pdbx_seq_one_letter_code
_entity_poly.pdbx_strand_id
1 'polypeptide(L)'
;MLSKVFLGSLLAVAFAAPIAQNDEAGWQPAEGSVATCDKASDKIISFTVGPQKEDVLNDACAAMMPGCAYQERLASDVVCAQVLEWPLDGPKNSTQHANVEDATGNKLSGWNVQFSVTPASQTEGSPGVFWTREECYGYFDQLVSKQEPDGCFNTVGSGVGSLKVGGSTSLKDTVFDIKIVKRA
;
A
#
# COMPACT_ATOMS: atom_id res chain seq x y z
N MET A 1 -63.38 -49.90 -12.56
CA MET A 1 -63.43 -48.65 -11.78
C MET A 1 -62.00 -48.21 -11.48
N LEU A 2 -61.71 -46.95 -11.73
CA LEU A 2 -60.38 -46.31 -11.70
C LEU A 2 -59.61 -46.56 -10.40
N SER A 3 -58.29 -46.72 -10.50
CA SER A 3 -57.41 -46.18 -9.47
C SER A 3 -56.13 -45.63 -10.10
N LYS A 4 -55.96 -44.32 -9.94
CA LYS A 4 -54.87 -43.48 -10.44
C LYS A 4 -53.73 -43.53 -9.43
N VAL A 5 -52.49 -43.69 -9.89
CA VAL A 5 -51.31 -43.29 -9.10
C VAL A 5 -50.47 -42.37 -9.97
N PHE A 6 -50.60 -41.06 -9.72
CA PHE A 6 -49.69 -40.04 -10.23
C PHE A 6 -48.46 -40.04 -9.31
N LEU A 7 -47.29 -40.46 -9.82
CA LEU A 7 -46.02 -40.15 -9.18
C LEU A 7 -45.68 -38.68 -9.49
N GLY A 8 -45.86 -37.80 -8.51
CA GLY A 8 -45.34 -36.44 -8.55
C GLY A 8 -43.87 -36.44 -8.16
N SER A 9 -42.98 -36.22 -9.13
CA SER A 9 -41.57 -35.96 -8.88
C SER A 9 -41.40 -34.54 -8.30
N LEU A 10 -41.06 -34.44 -7.01
CA LEU A 10 -40.53 -33.19 -6.44
C LEU A 10 -39.10 -32.99 -6.94
N LEU A 11 -38.91 -32.09 -7.89
CA LEU A 11 -37.62 -31.49 -8.19
C LEU A 11 -37.32 -30.45 -7.10
N ALA A 12 -36.52 -30.84 -6.10
CA ALA A 12 -35.90 -29.88 -5.20
C ALA A 12 -34.84 -29.10 -6.00
N VAL A 13 -35.16 -27.87 -6.39
CA VAL A 13 -34.17 -26.92 -6.89
C VAL A 13 -33.33 -26.51 -5.69
N ALA A 14 -32.19 -27.18 -5.50
CA ALA A 14 -31.15 -26.67 -4.63
C ALA A 14 -30.60 -25.41 -5.28
N PHE A 15 -31.07 -24.24 -4.83
CA PHE A 15 -30.35 -23.00 -5.05
C PHE A 15 -29.04 -23.11 -4.28
N ALA A 16 -28.02 -23.68 -4.93
CA ALA A 16 -26.65 -23.31 -4.64
C ALA A 16 -26.53 -21.85 -5.07
N ALA A 17 -26.91 -20.93 -4.17
CA ALA A 17 -26.44 -19.57 -4.27
C ALA A 17 -24.91 -19.69 -4.37
N PRO A 18 -24.27 -19.11 -5.39
CA PRO A 18 -22.85 -18.90 -5.30
C PRO A 18 -22.66 -18.07 -4.03
N ILE A 19 -22.06 -18.69 -3.02
CA ILE A 19 -21.35 -17.92 -2.00
C ILE A 19 -20.40 -17.10 -2.86
N ALA A 20 -20.67 -15.80 -2.97
CA ALA A 20 -19.69 -14.86 -3.43
C ALA A 20 -18.48 -15.12 -2.54
N GLN A 21 -17.49 -15.84 -3.06
CA GLN A 21 -16.15 -15.70 -2.56
C GLN A 21 -15.93 -14.20 -2.63
N ASN A 22 -15.78 -13.57 -1.46
CA ASN A 22 -15.09 -12.31 -1.39
C ASN A 22 -13.70 -12.62 -1.97
N ASP A 23 -13.56 -12.49 -3.29
CA ASP A 23 -12.28 -12.07 -3.84
C ASP A 23 -11.96 -10.84 -3.02
N GLU A 24 -10.93 -10.93 -2.17
CA GLU A 24 -10.35 -9.76 -1.54
C GLU A 24 -10.14 -8.76 -2.66
N ALA A 25 -10.96 -7.71 -2.69
CA ALA A 25 -10.75 -6.61 -3.59
C ALA A 25 -9.47 -5.94 -3.09
N GLY A 26 -8.32 -6.51 -3.47
CA GLY A 26 -7.02 -6.04 -3.07
C GLY A 26 -6.95 -4.57 -3.41
N TRP A 27 -6.44 -3.78 -2.47
CA TRP A 27 -6.31 -2.33 -2.64
C TRP A 27 -5.75 -1.99 -4.03
N GLN A 28 -6.34 -1.02 -4.69
CA GLN A 28 -5.92 -0.54 -6.02
C GLN A 28 -5.56 0.94 -5.95
N PRO A 29 -4.56 1.40 -6.71
CA PRO A 29 -4.24 2.82 -6.81
C PRO A 29 -5.40 3.58 -7.46
N ALA A 30 -5.62 4.83 -7.03
CA ALA A 30 -6.55 5.73 -7.72
C ALA A 30 -6.23 5.83 -9.22
N GLU A 31 -7.28 5.89 -10.05
CA GLU A 31 -7.15 5.98 -11.51
C GLU A 31 -6.24 7.13 -11.94
N GLY A 32 -5.35 6.89 -12.90
CA GLY A 32 -4.41 7.91 -13.38
C GLY A 32 -3.28 8.25 -12.41
N SER A 33 -3.05 7.43 -11.38
CA SER A 33 -1.81 7.50 -10.60
C SER A 33 -0.62 7.15 -11.48
N VAL A 34 0.47 7.92 -11.36
CA VAL A 34 1.65 7.78 -12.23
C VAL A 34 2.89 7.58 -11.39
N ALA A 35 3.61 6.48 -11.63
CA ALA A 35 4.94 6.27 -11.07
C ALA A 35 6.03 6.87 -11.98
N THR A 36 7.11 7.32 -11.38
CA THR A 36 8.31 7.82 -12.04
C THR A 36 9.51 7.27 -11.30
N CYS A 37 10.26 6.40 -11.98
CA CYS A 37 11.40 5.71 -11.38
C CYS A 37 12.70 6.50 -11.60
N ASP A 38 13.53 6.54 -10.55
CA ASP A 38 14.86 7.11 -10.64
C ASP A 38 15.78 6.17 -11.44
N LYS A 39 16.10 6.57 -12.67
CA LYS A 39 17.01 5.84 -13.56
C LYS A 39 18.49 6.11 -13.30
N ALA A 40 18.80 7.12 -12.49
CA ALA A 40 20.17 7.48 -12.15
C ALA A 40 20.70 6.71 -10.94
N SER A 41 19.81 6.15 -10.10
CA SER A 41 20.22 5.30 -8.98
C SER A 41 20.85 3.99 -9.47
N ASP A 42 22.05 3.70 -8.98
CA ASP A 42 22.76 2.43 -9.13
C ASP A 42 22.38 1.41 -8.03
N LYS A 43 21.45 1.77 -7.16
CA LYS A 43 21.05 1.01 -5.97
C LYS A 43 19.60 0.59 -6.04
N ILE A 44 19.34 -0.60 -5.54
CA ILE A 44 18.02 -1.20 -5.43
C ILE A 44 17.77 -1.64 -3.99
N ILE A 45 16.50 -1.71 -3.63
CA ILE A 45 16.01 -2.27 -2.38
C ILE A 45 15.72 -3.75 -2.63
N SER A 46 16.30 -4.61 -1.80
CA SER A 46 16.14 -6.06 -1.86
C SER A 46 15.31 -6.53 -0.67
N PHE A 47 14.19 -7.18 -0.95
CA PHE A 47 13.32 -7.81 0.06
C PHE A 47 13.47 -9.34 0.09
N THR A 48 14.27 -9.92 -0.81
CA THR A 48 14.47 -11.38 -0.92
C THR A 48 15.24 -11.94 0.28
N VAL A 49 16.14 -11.15 0.86
CA VAL A 49 16.90 -11.50 2.05
C VAL A 49 16.82 -10.31 3.00
N GLY A 50 16.62 -10.55 4.31
CA GLY A 50 16.56 -9.50 5.33
C GLY A 50 15.14 -9.12 5.77
N PRO A 51 14.93 -7.86 6.22
CA PRO A 51 13.59 -7.37 6.57
C PRO A 51 12.62 -7.60 5.43
N GLN A 52 11.45 -8.16 5.75
CA GLN A 52 10.43 -8.44 4.75
C GLN A 52 9.80 -7.14 4.26
N LYS A 53 9.35 -7.12 3.01
CA LYS A 53 8.71 -5.95 2.41
C LYS A 53 7.55 -5.46 3.27
N GLU A 54 6.71 -6.39 3.69
CA GLU A 54 5.52 -6.15 4.50
C GLU A 54 5.89 -5.44 5.81
N ASP A 55 6.96 -5.87 6.49
CA ASP A 55 7.42 -5.25 7.73
C ASP A 55 7.95 -3.85 7.48
N VAL A 56 8.81 -3.67 6.46
CA VAL A 56 9.42 -2.37 6.12
C VAL A 56 8.35 -1.34 5.77
N LEU A 57 7.36 -1.71 4.96
CA LEU A 57 6.29 -0.81 4.55
C LEU A 57 5.32 -0.50 5.70
N ASN A 58 4.96 -1.51 6.51
CA ASN A 58 4.11 -1.27 7.69
C ASN A 58 4.82 -0.40 8.72
N ASP A 59 6.13 -0.59 8.95
CA ASP A 59 6.91 0.26 9.84
C ASP A 59 7.05 1.69 9.33
N ALA A 60 7.22 1.85 8.02
CA ALA A 60 7.23 3.16 7.38
C ALA A 60 5.90 3.90 7.60
N CYS A 61 4.78 3.23 7.33
CA CYS A 61 3.47 3.82 7.49
C CYS A 61 3.09 4.06 8.95
N ALA A 62 3.40 3.14 9.86
CA ALA A 62 3.17 3.32 11.30
C ALA A 62 3.95 4.51 11.86
N ALA A 63 5.13 4.82 11.31
CA ALA A 63 5.89 6.01 11.70
C ALA A 63 5.33 7.33 11.15
N MET A 64 4.56 7.28 10.06
CA MET A 64 3.99 8.48 9.40
C MET A 64 2.53 8.74 9.76
N MET A 65 1.80 7.71 10.21
CA MET A 65 0.41 7.78 10.62
C MET A 65 0.25 7.93 12.13
N PRO A 66 -0.91 8.41 12.61
CA PRO A 66 -1.23 8.41 14.04
C PRO A 66 -1.21 6.99 14.62
N GLY A 67 -0.84 6.82 15.89
CA GLY A 67 -0.74 5.50 16.52
C GLY A 67 -2.04 4.70 16.46
N CYS A 68 -3.20 5.35 16.54
CA CYS A 68 -4.51 4.71 16.40
C CYS A 68 -4.80 4.14 15.01
N ALA A 69 -4.02 4.53 14.00
CA ALA A 69 -4.04 3.85 12.70
C ALA A 69 -3.38 2.47 12.77
N TYR A 70 -2.60 2.14 13.82
CA TYR A 70 -1.88 0.88 14.09
C TYR A 70 -2.09 0.42 15.54
N GLN A 71 -3.35 0.22 15.95
CA GLN A 71 -3.72 -0.08 17.34
C GLN A 71 -3.04 -1.31 17.92
N GLU A 72 -2.75 -2.30 17.08
CA GLU A 72 -2.01 -3.51 17.44
C GLU A 72 -0.59 -3.23 17.94
N ARG A 73 -0.06 -2.04 17.69
CA ARG A 73 1.26 -1.56 18.15
C ARG A 73 1.19 -0.71 19.41
N LEU A 74 -0.01 -0.44 19.92
CA LEU A 74 -0.22 0.37 21.13
C LEU A 74 -0.29 -0.50 22.39
N ALA A 75 -0.07 0.13 23.54
CA ALA A 75 -0.33 -0.52 24.82
C ALA A 75 -1.83 -0.83 24.98
N SER A 76 -2.15 -1.91 25.69
CA SER A 76 -3.52 -2.45 25.82
C SER A 76 -4.53 -1.52 26.49
N ASP A 77 -4.07 -0.45 27.14
CA ASP A 77 -4.87 0.57 27.82
C ASP A 77 -5.23 1.76 26.93
N VAL A 78 -4.69 1.83 25.70
CA VAL A 78 -5.02 2.90 24.75
C VAL A 78 -6.33 2.58 24.03
N VAL A 79 -7.31 3.47 24.19
CA VAL A 79 -8.61 3.39 23.50
C VAL A 79 -8.63 4.38 22.34
N CYS A 80 -8.82 3.86 21.14
CA CYS A 80 -8.93 4.64 19.92
C CYS A 80 -10.38 4.75 19.46
N ALA A 81 -10.76 5.93 18.96
CA ALA A 81 -11.99 6.05 18.19
C ALA A 81 -11.88 5.21 16.91
N GLN A 82 -13.00 4.63 16.45
CA GLN A 82 -13.03 3.90 15.18
C GLN A 82 -13.00 4.89 14.01
N VAL A 83 -11.79 5.33 13.67
CA VAL A 83 -11.50 6.23 12.55
C VAL A 83 -10.64 5.47 11.55
N LEU A 84 -11.10 5.42 10.30
CA LEU A 84 -10.40 4.74 9.21
C LEU A 84 -9.61 5.73 8.34
N GLU A 85 -10.03 7.00 8.31
CA GLU A 85 -9.41 8.08 7.55
C GLU A 85 -8.73 9.07 8.49
N TRP A 86 -7.45 9.29 8.29
CA TRP A 86 -6.62 10.17 9.11
C TRP A 86 -6.25 11.42 8.32
N PRO A 87 -6.14 12.59 8.97
CA PRO A 87 -5.66 13.77 8.28
C PRO A 87 -4.17 13.62 7.92
N LEU A 88 -3.82 14.05 6.71
CA LEU A 88 -2.45 14.22 6.24
C LEU A 88 -2.09 15.70 6.27
N ASP A 89 -1.81 16.21 7.48
CA ASP A 89 -1.62 17.64 7.78
C ASP A 89 -0.26 18.22 7.33
N GLY A 90 0.25 17.74 6.19
CA GLY A 90 1.53 18.16 5.63
C GLY A 90 2.49 16.99 5.37
N PRO A 91 3.71 17.29 4.91
CA PRO A 91 4.68 16.27 4.55
C PRO A 91 5.04 15.36 5.74
N LYS A 92 5.09 14.06 5.47
CA LYS A 92 5.55 13.03 6.42
C LYS A 92 6.73 12.28 5.81
N ASN A 93 7.62 11.80 6.65
CA ASN A 93 8.67 10.88 6.23
C ASN A 93 9.00 9.89 7.34
N SER A 94 9.57 8.75 6.94
CA SER A 94 10.17 7.78 7.83
C SER A 94 11.40 7.18 7.17
N THR A 95 12.38 6.76 7.96
CA THR A 95 13.57 6.08 7.45
C THR A 95 13.63 4.70 8.06
N GLN A 96 13.58 3.68 7.21
CA GLN A 96 13.56 2.29 7.60
C GLN A 96 14.85 1.58 7.23
N HIS A 97 15.19 0.56 8.01
CA HIS A 97 16.24 -0.35 7.66
C HIS A 97 15.74 -1.33 6.59
N ALA A 98 16.40 -1.38 5.44
CA ALA A 98 16.17 -2.39 4.41
C ALA A 98 17.51 -2.83 3.81
N ASN A 99 17.53 -3.98 3.16
CA ASN A 99 18.71 -4.40 2.42
C ASN A 99 18.80 -3.61 1.12
N VAL A 100 19.96 -3.01 0.89
CA VAL A 100 20.28 -2.28 -0.33
C VAL A 100 21.33 -3.07 -1.08
N GLU A 101 21.15 -3.22 -2.39
CA GLU A 101 22.06 -3.92 -3.28
C GLU A 101 22.48 -3.01 -4.44
N ASP A 102 23.62 -3.30 -5.05
CA ASP A 102 23.98 -2.74 -6.36
C ASP A 102 23.30 -3.51 -7.50
N ALA A 103 23.45 -3.02 -8.73
CA ALA A 103 22.88 -3.65 -9.92
C ALA A 103 23.40 -5.09 -10.21
N THR A 104 24.45 -5.53 -9.54
CA THR A 104 25.01 -6.89 -9.66
C THR A 104 24.57 -7.83 -8.53
N GLY A 105 23.78 -7.33 -7.57
CA GLY A 105 23.27 -8.08 -6.42
C GLY A 105 24.21 -8.09 -5.22
N ASN A 106 25.27 -7.26 -5.19
CA ASN A 106 26.09 -7.16 -3.99
C ASN A 106 25.40 -6.30 -2.94
N LYS A 107 25.37 -6.79 -1.70
CA LYS A 107 24.82 -6.05 -0.57
C LYS A 107 25.68 -4.84 -0.21
N LEU A 108 25.04 -3.70 -0.07
CA LEU A 108 25.63 -2.43 0.31
C LEU A 108 25.28 -2.10 1.76
N SER A 109 26.28 -2.08 2.64
CA SER A 109 26.12 -1.64 4.03
C SER A 109 26.08 -0.11 4.15
N GLY A 110 25.50 0.40 5.24
CA GLY A 110 25.53 1.84 5.54
C GLY A 110 24.45 2.66 4.83
N TRP A 111 23.41 1.99 4.34
CA TRP A 111 22.26 2.60 3.69
C TRP A 111 20.96 2.25 4.43
N ASN A 112 19.98 3.13 4.29
CA ASN A 112 18.60 2.97 4.73
C ASN A 112 17.67 3.39 3.57
N VAL A 113 16.38 3.14 3.72
CA VAL A 113 15.35 3.59 2.78
C VAL A 113 14.49 4.64 3.46
N GLN A 114 14.37 5.81 2.84
CA GLN A 114 13.48 6.88 3.27
C GLN A 114 12.19 6.80 2.45
N PHE A 115 11.06 6.76 3.16
CA PHE A 115 9.72 6.86 2.62
C PHE A 115 9.18 8.24 2.96
N SER A 116 8.61 8.93 1.97
CA SER A 116 8.03 10.26 2.16
C SER A 116 6.67 10.36 1.49
N VAL A 117 5.79 11.14 2.10
CA VAL A 117 4.48 11.48 1.56
C VAL A 117 4.30 12.98 1.64
N THR A 118 3.99 13.61 0.50
CA THR A 118 3.76 15.05 0.40
C THR A 118 2.35 15.29 -0.13
N PRO A 119 1.41 15.76 0.71
CA PRO A 119 0.05 16.07 0.25
C PRO A 119 0.05 17.22 -0.76
N ALA A 120 -0.95 17.25 -1.63
CA ALA A 120 -1.18 18.40 -2.50
C ALA A 120 -1.45 19.67 -1.69
N SER A 121 -0.97 20.83 -2.18
CA SER A 121 -1.25 22.12 -1.56
C SER A 121 -2.76 22.36 -1.46
N GLN A 122 -3.23 22.67 -0.26
CA GLN A 122 -4.64 22.94 0.02
C GLN A 122 -4.88 24.45 0.06
N THR A 123 -6.00 24.90 -0.52
CA THR A 123 -6.49 26.27 -0.32
C THR A 123 -7.11 26.41 1.07
N GLU A 124 -7.12 27.63 1.60
CA GLU A 124 -7.83 27.94 2.84
C GLU A 124 -9.31 27.53 2.73
N GLY A 125 -9.83 26.81 3.74
CA GLY A 125 -11.20 26.29 3.74
C GLY A 125 -11.43 24.98 2.96
N SER A 126 -10.38 24.37 2.41
CA SER A 126 -10.47 23.01 1.84
C SER A 126 -10.91 21.99 2.92
N PRO A 127 -11.64 20.92 2.57
CA PRO A 127 -11.90 19.80 3.49
C PRO A 127 -10.62 19.16 4.05
N GLY A 128 -9.47 19.34 3.39
CA GLY A 128 -8.19 18.74 3.78
C GLY A 128 -7.89 17.44 3.02
N VAL A 129 -6.69 16.91 3.24
CA VAL A 129 -6.24 15.63 2.66
C VAL A 129 -6.34 14.57 3.75
N PHE A 130 -6.98 13.46 3.42
CA PHE A 130 -7.11 12.31 4.30
C PHE A 130 -6.57 11.07 3.62
N TRP A 131 -6.11 10.12 4.43
CA TRP A 131 -5.60 8.84 3.99
C TRP A 131 -5.93 7.73 4.98
N THR A 132 -6.01 6.53 4.44
CA THR A 132 -6.21 5.28 5.17
C THR A 132 -4.89 4.53 5.35
N ARG A 133 -4.90 3.49 6.21
CA ARG A 133 -3.74 2.60 6.38
C ARG A 133 -3.40 1.91 5.05
N GLU A 134 -4.44 1.46 4.36
CA GLU A 134 -4.39 0.76 3.10
C GLU A 134 -3.80 1.65 2.00
N GLU A 135 -4.15 2.93 1.94
CA GLU A 135 -3.55 3.87 1.00
C GLU A 135 -2.08 4.14 1.30
N CYS A 136 -1.70 4.32 2.58
CA CYS A 136 -0.28 4.48 2.91
C CYS A 136 0.54 3.27 2.44
N TYR A 137 0.12 2.06 2.81
CA TYR A 137 0.81 0.83 2.43
C TYR A 137 0.78 0.62 0.92
N GLY A 138 -0.41 0.72 0.33
CA GLY A 138 -0.68 0.38 -1.06
C GLY A 138 0.11 1.19 -2.06
N TYR A 139 0.24 2.51 -1.86
CA TYR A 139 1.01 3.34 -2.78
C TYR A 139 2.52 3.08 -2.72
N PHE A 140 3.07 2.76 -1.54
CA PHE A 140 4.47 2.33 -1.46
C PHE A 140 4.67 0.92 -2.01
N ASP A 141 3.75 -0.01 -1.72
CA ASP A 141 3.79 -1.37 -2.28
C ASP A 141 3.73 -1.34 -3.81
N GLN A 142 2.86 -0.50 -4.38
CA GLN A 142 2.78 -0.25 -5.82
C GLN A 142 4.17 0.14 -6.38
N LEU A 143 4.84 1.12 -5.76
CA LEU A 143 6.17 1.57 -6.18
C LEU A 143 7.22 0.47 -6.12
N VAL A 144 7.21 -0.39 -5.10
CA VAL A 144 8.27 -1.39 -4.92
C VAL A 144 7.96 -2.75 -5.55
N SER A 145 6.70 -3.04 -5.87
CA SER A 145 6.26 -4.36 -6.33
C SER A 145 5.83 -4.40 -7.79
N LYS A 146 5.50 -3.25 -8.42
CA LYS A 146 5.12 -3.19 -9.83
C LYS A 146 6.29 -2.75 -10.70
N GLN A 147 6.34 -3.24 -11.93
CA GLN A 147 7.29 -2.75 -12.95
C GLN A 147 6.74 -1.47 -13.59
N GLU A 148 7.59 -0.77 -14.34
CA GLU A 148 7.13 0.38 -15.11
C GLU A 148 6.03 0.01 -16.12
N PRO A 149 5.04 0.89 -16.33
CA PRO A 149 4.95 2.26 -15.83
C PRO A 149 4.35 2.42 -14.41
N ASP A 150 3.95 1.32 -13.78
CA ASP A 150 3.12 1.33 -12.57
C ASP A 150 3.92 1.36 -11.27
N GLY A 151 5.20 0.98 -11.32
CA GLY A 151 6.14 1.01 -10.20
C GLY A 151 7.58 0.86 -10.67
N CYS A 152 8.49 0.67 -9.71
CA CYS A 152 9.94 0.68 -9.92
C CYS A 152 10.63 -0.67 -9.69
N PHE A 153 9.86 -1.75 -9.57
CA PHE A 153 10.40 -3.10 -9.55
C PHE A 153 11.05 -3.46 -10.89
N ASN A 154 12.18 -4.15 -10.84
CA ASN A 154 12.87 -4.71 -12.00
C ASN A 154 13.30 -6.15 -11.71
N THR A 155 14.05 -6.77 -12.63
CA THR A 155 14.48 -8.17 -12.52
C THR A 155 15.41 -8.45 -11.34
N VAL A 156 16.05 -7.44 -10.76
CA VAL A 156 17.03 -7.56 -9.68
C VAL A 156 16.39 -7.20 -8.33
N GLY A 157 15.48 -6.23 -8.30
CA GLY A 157 14.78 -5.83 -7.08
C GLY A 157 13.95 -4.56 -7.25
N SER A 158 13.62 -3.92 -6.14
CA SER A 158 12.80 -2.70 -6.12
C SER A 158 13.68 -1.47 -6.30
N GLY A 159 13.52 -0.76 -7.41
CA GLY A 159 14.09 0.57 -7.60
C GLY A 159 13.44 1.61 -6.70
N VAL A 160 13.93 2.84 -6.81
CA VAL A 160 13.41 4.02 -6.07
C VAL A 160 12.78 5.01 -7.04
N GLY A 161 11.98 5.93 -6.51
CA GLY A 161 11.22 6.88 -7.33
C GLY A 161 10.02 7.44 -6.60
N SER A 162 9.14 8.08 -7.36
CA SER A 162 7.95 8.74 -6.85
C SER A 162 6.69 8.26 -7.55
N LEU A 163 5.57 8.24 -6.84
CA LEU A 163 4.23 8.03 -7.39
C LEU A 163 3.38 9.24 -7.05
N LYS A 164 2.80 9.85 -8.08
CA LYS A 164 1.82 10.92 -7.95
C LYS A 164 0.41 10.33 -8.06
N VAL A 165 -0.40 10.57 -7.04
CA VAL A 165 -1.77 10.05 -6.96
C VAL A 165 -2.69 10.78 -7.95
N GLY A 166 -3.42 10.00 -8.75
CA GLY A 166 -4.39 10.50 -9.71
C GLY A 166 -5.82 10.64 -9.17
N GLY A 167 -6.79 10.59 -10.09
CA GLY A 167 -8.20 10.43 -9.77
C GLY A 167 -8.83 11.65 -9.11
N SER A 168 -9.81 11.37 -8.24
CA SER A 168 -10.61 12.36 -7.52
C SER A 168 -10.71 12.04 -6.03
N THR A 169 -9.81 11.22 -5.49
CA THR A 169 -9.75 10.93 -4.05
C THR A 169 -9.22 12.15 -3.29
N SER A 170 -9.35 12.14 -1.96
CA SER A 170 -8.71 13.15 -1.09
C SER A 170 -7.20 13.26 -1.33
N LEU A 171 -6.57 12.16 -1.76
CA LEU A 171 -5.15 12.08 -2.03
C LEU A 171 -4.72 12.61 -3.40
N LYS A 172 -5.63 13.08 -4.26
CA LYS A 172 -5.27 13.59 -5.59
C LYS A 172 -4.07 14.55 -5.52
N ASP A 173 -3.12 14.35 -6.42
CA ASP A 173 -1.86 15.09 -6.55
C ASP A 173 -0.87 14.92 -5.36
N THR A 174 -1.19 14.09 -4.36
CA THR A 174 -0.24 13.67 -3.31
C THR A 174 0.89 12.87 -3.94
N VAL A 175 2.11 13.08 -3.45
CA VAL A 175 3.31 12.38 -3.94
C VAL A 175 3.84 11.46 -2.85
N PHE A 176 3.92 10.17 -3.18
CA PHE A 176 4.64 9.14 -2.43
C PHE A 176 6.03 9.02 -3.04
N ASP A 177 7.08 9.03 -2.22
CA ASP A 177 8.47 9.04 -2.68
C ASP A 177 9.31 8.07 -1.85
N ILE A 178 10.14 7.29 -2.53
CA ILE A 178 11.08 6.36 -1.92
C ILE A 178 12.48 6.77 -2.36
N LYS A 179 13.41 6.84 -1.41
CA LYS A 179 14.82 7.14 -1.66
C LYS A 179 15.71 6.21 -0.86
N ILE A 180 16.86 5.86 -1.42
CA ILE A 180 17.95 5.22 -0.67
C ILE A 180 18.85 6.33 -0.12
N VAL A 181 19.03 6.34 1.21
CA VAL A 181 19.77 7.38 1.93
C VAL A 181 20.91 6.78 2.73
N LYS A 182 22.00 7.53 2.89
CA LYS A 182 23.12 7.10 3.72
C LYS A 182 22.70 7.07 5.18
N ARG A 183 23.08 6.01 5.90
CA ARG A 183 22.87 5.89 7.34
C ARG A 183 23.72 6.94 8.05
N ALA A 184 23.08 7.74 8.90
CA ALA A 184 23.75 8.70 9.76
C ALA A 184 24.61 8.02 10.83
#